data_AF-A0A0G1SMQ7-F1
#
_entry.id   AF-A0A0G1SMQ7-F1
#
_cell.length_a   1.000
_cell.length_b   1.000
_cell.length_c   1.000
_cell.angle_alpha   90.00
_cell.angle_beta   90.00
_cell.angle_gamma   90.00
#
_symmetry.space_group_name_H-M   'P 1'
#
loop_
_entity.id
_entity.type
_entity.pdbx_description
1 polymer ?
#
loop_
_entity_poly.entity_id
_entity_poly.type
_entity_poly.pdbx_seq_one_letter_code
_entity_poly.pdbx_strand_id
1 'polypeptide(L)'
;MIKTKLIALYNGLNQVKNLKGVKFAYGVIKNIRLMENEIVSIQESIKPVKDFMEYDMERMNLAKKHSKKDKNGNPVIENNNFVLESEKEFELEFEALKEKHSSVLSERQKQIEEYEKLLTEDVKIELYKIKMSDIPQDISTEQLAGIFDIVENNVY
;
A
#
# COMPACT_ATOMS: atom_id res chain seq x y z
N MET A 1 15.09 -12.90 -1.89
CA MET A 1 14.68 -11.60 -2.47
C MET A 1 14.05 -10.83 -1.34
N ILE A 2 14.41 -9.57 -1.15
CA ILE A 2 13.82 -8.76 -0.07
C ILE A 2 12.33 -8.51 -0.35
N LYS A 3 11.47 -8.55 0.68
CA LYS A 3 10.00 -8.39 0.51
C LYS A 3 9.61 -7.07 -0.15
N THR A 4 10.32 -5.97 0.09
CA THR A 4 10.10 -4.71 -0.66
C THR A 4 10.26 -4.89 -2.18
N LYS A 5 11.28 -5.65 -2.62
CA LYS A 5 11.47 -5.98 -4.03
C LYS A 5 10.37 -6.90 -4.55
N LEU A 6 9.91 -7.85 -3.74
CA LEU A 6 8.78 -8.72 -4.09
C LEU A 6 7.52 -7.90 -4.38
N ILE A 7 7.19 -6.94 -3.51
CA ILE A 7 6.04 -6.03 -3.68
C ILE A 7 6.20 -5.20 -4.96
N ALA A 8 7.39 -4.64 -5.19
CA ALA A 8 7.67 -3.86 -6.39
C ALA A 8 7.46 -4.70 -7.67
N LEU A 9 7.99 -5.93 -7.71
CA LEU A 9 7.80 -6.85 -8.83
C LEU A 9 6.32 -7.22 -9.01
N TYR A 10 5.61 -7.55 -7.94
CA TYR A 10 4.18 -7.87 -8.00
C TYR A 10 3.35 -6.71 -8.58
N ASN A 11 3.68 -5.48 -8.21
CA ASN A 11 3.05 -4.28 -8.78
C ASN A 11 3.41 -4.11 -10.26
N GLY A 12 4.67 -4.28 -10.64
CA GLY A 12 5.11 -4.24 -12.04
C GLY A 12 4.39 -5.26 -12.92
N LEU A 13 4.23 -6.50 -12.44
CA LEU A 13 3.46 -7.53 -13.14
C LEU A 13 2.00 -7.14 -13.31
N ASN A 14 1.39 -6.51 -12.32
CA ASN A 14 0.01 -6.04 -12.40
C ASN A 14 -0.18 -4.91 -13.43
N GLN A 15 0.85 -4.10 -13.68
CA GLN A 15 0.81 -3.06 -14.71
C GLN A 15 0.88 -3.63 -16.13
N VAL A 16 1.47 -4.82 -16.31
CA VAL A 16 1.67 -5.45 -17.64
C VAL A 16 0.72 -6.62 -17.92
N LYS A 17 -0.10 -7.03 -16.95
CA LYS A 17 -0.98 -8.22 -17.08
C LYS A 17 -1.97 -8.19 -18.25
N ASN A 18 -2.24 -7.00 -18.79
CA ASN A 18 -3.16 -6.80 -19.91
C ASN A 18 -2.46 -6.73 -21.27
N LEU A 19 -1.12 -6.82 -21.33
CA LEU A 19 -0.39 -6.85 -22.60
C LEU A 19 -0.61 -8.17 -23.35
N LYS A 20 -0.55 -8.11 -24.68
CA LYS A 20 -0.79 -9.26 -25.56
C LYS A 20 0.38 -10.24 -25.54
N GLY A 21 0.15 -11.46 -26.04
CA GLY A 21 1.19 -12.49 -26.19
C GLY A 21 1.01 -13.64 -25.21
N VAL A 22 0.78 -14.85 -25.72
CA VAL A 22 0.38 -16.01 -24.91
C VAL A 22 1.44 -16.40 -23.88
N LYS A 23 2.72 -16.48 -24.30
CA LYS A 23 3.82 -16.88 -23.41
C LYS A 23 4.14 -15.81 -22.37
N PHE A 24 4.11 -14.54 -22.76
CA PHE A 24 4.25 -13.41 -21.83
C PHE A 24 3.16 -13.43 -20.78
N ALA A 25 1.89 -13.49 -21.21
CA ALA A 25 0.73 -13.53 -20.31
C ALA A 25 0.82 -14.73 -19.35
N TYR A 26 1.21 -15.91 -19.85
CA TYR A 26 1.46 -17.08 -19.00
C TYR A 26 2.52 -16.81 -17.94
N GLY A 27 3.68 -16.25 -18.33
CA GLY A 27 4.76 -15.94 -17.40
C GLY A 27 4.37 -14.90 -16.35
N VAL A 28 3.66 -13.85 -16.75
CA VAL A 28 3.15 -12.81 -15.84
C VAL A 28 2.17 -13.42 -14.84
N ILE A 29 1.15 -14.14 -15.30
CA ILE A 29 0.12 -14.73 -14.43
C ILE A 29 0.73 -15.77 -13.48
N LYS A 30 1.68 -16.59 -13.97
CA LYS A 30 2.36 -17.59 -13.14
C LYS A 30 3.12 -16.94 -11.99
N ASN A 31 3.87 -15.87 -12.26
CA ASN A 31 4.59 -15.13 -11.21
C ASN A 31 3.66 -14.44 -10.23
N ILE A 32 2.57 -13.83 -10.69
CA ILE A 32 1.55 -13.25 -9.81
C ILE A 32 1.05 -14.30 -8.82
N ARG A 33 0.67 -15.49 -9.31
CA ARG A 33 0.18 -16.60 -8.47
C ARG A 33 1.23 -17.10 -7.47
N LEU A 34 2.49 -17.17 -7.87
CA LEU A 34 3.59 -17.59 -6.99
C LEU A 34 3.82 -16.63 -5.83
N MET A 35 3.49 -15.34 -6.00
CA MET A 35 3.70 -14.30 -4.99
C MET A 35 2.44 -13.95 -4.20
N GLU A 36 1.26 -14.30 -4.69
CA GLU A 36 -0.03 -13.83 -4.18
C GLU A 36 -0.22 -14.06 -2.67
N ASN A 37 0.02 -15.28 -2.19
CA ASN A 37 -0.15 -15.59 -0.77
C ASN A 37 0.80 -14.79 0.14
N GLU A 38 2.03 -14.57 -0.31
CA GLU A 38 3.01 -13.79 0.43
C GLU A 38 2.59 -12.31 0.49
N ILE A 39 2.16 -11.75 -0.65
CA ILE A 39 1.66 -10.37 -0.74
C ILE A 39 0.44 -10.18 0.15
N VAL A 40 -0.52 -11.11 0.11
CA VAL A 40 -1.70 -11.07 0.98
C VAL A 40 -1.28 -11.12 2.45
N SER A 41 -0.39 -12.03 2.84
CA SER A 41 0.07 -12.15 4.23
C SER A 41 0.73 -10.87 4.74
N ILE A 42 1.56 -10.23 3.92
CA ILE A 42 2.19 -8.94 4.22
C ILE A 42 1.11 -7.86 4.41
N GLN A 43 0.16 -7.75 3.48
CA GLN A 43 -0.91 -6.74 3.55
C GLN A 43 -1.84 -6.93 4.76
N GLU A 44 -2.18 -8.17 5.10
CA GLU A 44 -3.00 -8.48 6.26
C GLU A 44 -2.28 -8.16 7.58
N SER A 45 -0.95 -8.36 7.67
CA SER A 45 -0.19 -8.13 8.90
C SER A 45 -0.20 -6.68 9.41
N ILE A 46 -0.43 -5.71 8.52
CA ILE A 46 -0.42 -4.28 8.85
C ILE A 46 -1.84 -3.69 8.94
N LYS A 47 -2.88 -4.51 8.81
CA LYS A 47 -4.25 -4.02 9.01
C LYS A 47 -4.42 -3.51 10.43
N PRO A 48 -5.05 -2.33 10.61
CA PRO A 48 -5.35 -1.83 11.94
C PRO A 48 -6.27 -2.79 12.70
N VAL A 49 -6.02 -2.95 14.00
CA VAL A 49 -6.93 -3.64 14.90
C VAL A 49 -8.18 -2.79 15.16
N LYS A 50 -9.26 -3.44 15.62
CA LYS A 50 -10.57 -2.80 15.84
C LYS A 50 -10.47 -1.52 16.68
N ASP A 51 -9.70 -1.55 17.76
CA ASP A 51 -9.57 -0.41 18.69
C ASP A 51 -8.93 0.81 18.01
N PHE A 52 -7.97 0.60 17.09
CA PHE A 52 -7.42 1.70 16.29
C PHE A 52 -8.45 2.25 15.29
N MET A 53 -9.30 1.39 14.72
CA MET A 53 -10.38 1.83 13.84
C MET A 53 -11.42 2.66 14.60
N GLU A 54 -11.70 2.32 15.86
CA GLU A 54 -12.57 3.11 16.75
C GLU A 54 -11.95 4.49 17.03
N TYR A 55 -10.66 4.54 17.38
CA TYR A 55 -9.92 5.81 17.49
C TYR A 55 -9.95 6.64 16.19
N ASP A 56 -9.72 6.01 15.03
CA ASP A 56 -9.71 6.70 13.73
C ASP A 56 -11.08 7.32 13.40
N MET A 57 -12.16 6.63 13.76
CA MET A 57 -13.52 7.14 13.65
C MET A 57 -13.78 8.31 14.61
N GLU A 58 -13.36 8.21 15.87
CA GLU A 58 -13.44 9.32 16.84
C GLU A 58 -12.66 10.54 16.34
N ARG A 59 -11.44 10.35 15.79
CA ARG A 59 -10.62 11.40 15.19
C ARG A 59 -11.31 12.07 14.01
N MET A 60 -11.88 11.28 13.10
CA MET A 60 -12.62 11.80 11.95
C MET A 60 -13.85 12.60 12.38
N ASN A 61 -14.60 12.10 13.36
CA ASN A 61 -15.76 12.80 13.90
C ASN A 61 -15.37 14.10 14.60
N LEU A 62 -14.24 14.12 15.31
CA LEU A 62 -13.69 15.32 15.92
C LEU A 62 -13.33 16.36 14.84
N ALA A 63 -12.60 15.98 13.81
CA ALA A 63 -12.25 16.87 12.70
C ALA A 63 -13.52 17.39 11.98
N LYS A 64 -14.53 16.52 11.81
CA LYS A 64 -15.83 16.91 11.27
C LYS A 64 -16.57 17.88 12.19
N LYS A 65 -16.56 17.68 13.50
CA LYS A 65 -17.19 18.58 14.48
C LYS A 65 -16.60 19.99 14.38
N HIS A 66 -15.28 20.09 14.30
CA HIS A 66 -14.54 21.36 14.25
C HIS A 66 -14.33 21.91 12.83
N SER A 67 -14.98 21.33 11.83
CA SER A 67 -14.89 21.82 10.44
C SER A 67 -15.86 22.97 10.16
N LYS A 68 -15.39 23.95 9.37
CA LYS A 68 -16.24 24.97 8.76
C LYS A 68 -17.40 24.30 8.01
N LYS A 69 -18.57 24.90 8.10
CA LYS A 69 -19.76 24.43 7.37
C LYS A 69 -20.02 25.28 6.14
N ASP A 70 -20.45 24.63 5.07
CA ASP A 70 -21.00 25.31 3.90
C ASP A 70 -22.42 25.85 4.18
N LYS A 71 -23.02 26.47 3.17
CA LYS A 71 -24.39 27.02 3.27
C LYS A 71 -25.47 25.97 3.54
N ASN A 72 -25.17 24.70 3.31
CA ASN A 72 -26.07 23.57 3.51
C ASN A 72 -25.80 22.84 4.84
N GLY A 73 -24.85 23.30 5.66
CA GLY A 73 -24.47 22.68 6.93
C GLY A 73 -23.48 21.52 6.79
N ASN A 74 -22.92 21.28 5.59
CA ASN A 74 -21.94 20.21 5.37
C ASN A 74 -20.51 20.70 5.68
N PRO A 75 -19.62 19.83 6.16
CA PRO A 75 -18.19 20.14 6.30
C PRO A 75 -17.56 20.61 4.99
N VAL A 76 -16.80 21.70 5.04
CA VAL A 76 -15.94 22.13 3.93
C VAL A 76 -14.70 21.25 3.91
N ILE A 77 -14.41 20.65 2.75
CA ILE A 77 -13.25 19.78 2.51
C ILE A 77 -12.39 20.38 1.41
N GLU A 78 -11.11 20.58 1.68
CA GLU A 78 -10.12 21.06 0.72
C GLU A 78 -8.91 20.12 0.75
N ASN A 79 -8.41 19.71 -0.42
CA ASN A 79 -7.26 18.79 -0.54
C ASN A 79 -7.42 17.51 0.30
N ASN A 80 -8.63 16.95 0.34
CA ASN A 80 -8.99 15.76 1.11
C ASN A 80 -8.89 15.93 2.65
N ASN A 81 -8.85 17.18 3.15
CA ASN A 81 -8.82 17.51 4.58
C ASN A 81 -10.01 18.40 4.96
N PHE A 82 -10.50 18.25 6.20
CA PHE A 82 -11.51 19.15 6.75
C PHE A 82 -10.90 20.54 6.99
N VAL A 83 -11.55 21.57 6.46
CA VAL A 83 -11.17 22.96 6.76
C VAL A 83 -11.68 23.29 8.16
N LEU A 84 -10.79 23.48 9.12
CA LEU A 84 -11.15 23.72 10.52
C LEU A 84 -11.66 25.15 10.74
N GLU A 85 -12.67 25.29 11.59
CA GLU A 85 -13.22 26.57 12.04
C GLU A 85 -12.32 27.22 13.10
N SER A 86 -11.85 26.41 14.06
CA SER A 86 -10.88 26.82 15.09
C SER A 86 -9.84 25.72 15.29
N GLU A 87 -8.60 25.98 14.86
CA GLU A 87 -7.49 25.05 15.08
C GLU A 87 -7.20 24.84 16.57
N LYS A 88 -7.36 25.88 17.39
CA LYS A 88 -7.05 25.84 18.83
C LYS A 88 -8.02 24.94 19.61
N GLU A 89 -9.31 25.01 19.31
CA GLU A 89 -10.31 24.16 19.98
C GLU A 89 -10.20 22.71 19.54
N PHE A 90 -9.95 22.50 18.26
CA PHE A 90 -9.64 21.18 17.73
C PHE A 90 -8.42 20.58 18.43
N GLU A 91 -7.31 21.32 18.54
CA GLU A 91 -6.07 20.82 19.14
C GLU A 91 -6.26 20.40 20.59
N LEU A 92 -7.00 21.19 21.38
CA LEU A 92 -7.30 20.84 22.78
C LEU A 92 -8.07 19.53 22.91
N GLU A 93 -9.14 19.35 22.13
CA GLU A 93 -9.92 18.10 22.14
C GLU A 93 -9.14 16.93 21.51
N PHE A 94 -8.26 17.21 20.55
CA PHE A 94 -7.46 16.22 19.86
C PHE A 94 -6.35 15.67 20.77
N GLU A 95 -5.70 16.51 21.57
CA GLU A 95 -4.75 16.05 22.59
C GLU A 95 -5.44 15.17 23.63
N ALA A 96 -6.62 15.57 24.13
CA ALA A 96 -7.40 14.73 25.05
C ALA A 96 -7.78 13.37 24.43
N LEU A 97 -8.11 13.36 23.12
CA LEU A 97 -8.38 12.13 22.38
C LEU A 97 -7.13 11.24 22.27
N LYS A 98 -5.95 11.82 22.00
CA LYS A 98 -4.68 11.09 21.96
C LYS A 98 -4.33 10.49 23.31
N GLU A 99 -4.49 11.25 24.40
CA GLU A 99 -4.25 10.77 25.76
C GLU A 99 -5.16 9.58 26.10
N LYS A 100 -6.46 9.71 25.81
CA LYS A 100 -7.47 8.65 26.00
C LYS A 100 -7.10 7.35 25.27
N HIS A 101 -6.54 7.45 24.06
CA HIS A 101 -6.19 6.30 23.21
C HIS A 101 -4.69 6.02 23.14
N SER A 102 -3.91 6.53 24.10
CA SER A 102 -2.45 6.47 24.08
C SER A 102 -1.87 5.06 23.95
N SER A 103 -2.51 4.07 24.59
CA SER A 103 -2.14 2.66 24.45
C SER A 103 -2.29 2.15 23.01
N VAL A 104 -3.46 2.39 22.40
CA VAL A 104 -3.79 1.97 21.02
C VAL A 104 -2.88 2.65 20.01
N LEU A 105 -2.54 3.93 20.23
CA LEU A 105 -1.58 4.66 19.42
C LEU A 105 -0.17 4.07 19.53
N SER A 106 0.26 3.72 20.74
CA SER A 106 1.57 3.07 20.97
C SER A 106 1.64 1.70 20.30
N GLU A 107 0.59 0.89 20.42
CA GLU A 107 0.50 -0.42 19.78
C GLU A 107 0.52 -0.30 18.25
N ARG A 108 -0.21 0.67 17.68
CA ARG A 108 -0.16 0.92 16.25
C ARG A 108 1.22 1.32 15.78
N GLN A 109 1.90 2.18 16.53
CA GLN A 109 3.27 2.60 16.20
C GLN A 109 4.23 1.40 16.19
N LYS A 110 4.16 0.53 17.21
CA LYS A 110 4.95 -0.72 17.25
C LYS A 110 4.64 -1.64 16.07
N GLN A 111 3.37 -1.81 15.71
CA GLN A 111 2.96 -2.62 14.57
C GLN A 111 3.59 -2.10 13.26
N ILE A 112 3.64 -0.77 13.07
CA ILE A 112 4.27 -0.15 11.90
C ILE A 112 5.77 -0.44 11.88
N GLU A 113 6.46 -0.28 13.02
CA GLU A 113 7.90 -0.55 13.12
C GLU A 113 8.25 -2.03 12.88
N GLU A 114 7.43 -2.95 13.39
CA GLU A 114 7.57 -4.39 13.14
C GLU A 114 7.33 -4.72 11.67
N TYR A 115 6.33 -4.11 11.04
CA TYR A 115 6.05 -4.26 9.63
C TYR A 115 7.18 -3.71 8.74
N GLU A 116 7.74 -2.55 9.07
CA GLU A 116 8.90 -2.00 8.35
C GLU A 116 10.10 -2.94 8.41
N LYS A 117 10.36 -3.55 9.57
CA LYS A 117 11.40 -4.58 9.71
C LYS A 117 11.10 -5.81 8.85
N LEU A 118 9.86 -6.32 8.92
CA LEU A 118 9.41 -7.46 8.12
C LEU A 118 9.67 -7.23 6.62
N LEU A 119 9.41 -6.02 6.12
CA LEU A 119 9.63 -5.68 4.70
C LEU A 119 11.10 -5.76 4.25
N THR A 120 12.05 -5.66 5.19
CA THR A 120 13.48 -5.80 4.90
C THR A 120 13.97 -7.25 4.90
N GLU A 121 13.14 -8.18 5.35
CA GLU A 121 13.49 -9.61 5.39
C GLU A 121 13.49 -10.24 4.00
N ASP A 122 14.25 -11.34 3.88
CA ASP A 122 14.30 -12.15 2.68
C ASP A 122 13.12 -13.12 2.60
N VAL A 123 12.58 -13.27 1.39
CA VAL A 123 11.65 -14.32 1.02
C VAL A 123 12.21 -15.15 -0.13
N LYS A 124 11.98 -16.46 -0.06
CA LYS A 124 12.40 -17.45 -1.06
C LYS A 124 11.20 -17.84 -1.91
N ILE A 125 11.09 -17.24 -3.09
CA ILE A 125 10.11 -17.59 -4.12
C ILE A 125 10.86 -17.87 -5.41
N GLU A 126 10.62 -19.05 -5.98
CA GLU A 126 11.19 -19.45 -7.26
C GLU A 126 10.32 -18.91 -8.39
N LEU A 127 10.77 -17.81 -8.98
CA LEU A 127 10.02 -17.09 -10.02
C LEU A 127 10.24 -17.72 -11.40
N TYR A 128 9.18 -17.72 -12.20
CA TYR A 128 9.23 -18.13 -13.61
C TYR A 128 9.92 -17.04 -14.44
N LYS A 129 10.97 -17.41 -15.17
CA LYS A 129 11.69 -16.48 -16.04
C LYS A 129 10.99 -16.35 -17.40
N ILE A 130 10.94 -15.13 -17.92
CA ILE A 130 10.32 -14.78 -19.20
C ILE A 130 11.42 -14.45 -20.20
N LYS A 131 11.39 -15.11 -21.36
CA LYS A 131 12.31 -14.81 -22.46
C LYS A 131 12.08 -13.41 -22.99
N MET A 132 13.17 -12.70 -23.27
CA MET A 132 13.11 -11.39 -23.95
C MET A 132 12.33 -11.46 -25.28
N SER A 133 12.45 -12.57 -26.01
CA SER A 133 11.72 -12.80 -27.26
C SER A 133 10.21 -12.93 -27.09
N ASP A 134 9.74 -13.29 -25.90
CA ASP A 134 8.31 -13.43 -25.61
C ASP A 134 7.71 -12.09 -25.13
N ILE A 135 8.53 -11.07 -24.83
CA ILE A 135 8.06 -9.76 -24.37
C ILE A 135 7.48 -8.95 -25.54
N PRO A 136 6.30 -8.32 -25.38
CA PRO A 136 5.70 -7.46 -26.40
C PRO A 136 6.57 -6.27 -26.76
N GLN A 137 6.62 -5.92 -28.04
CA GLN A 137 7.44 -4.80 -28.54
C GLN A 137 6.88 -3.42 -28.16
N ASP A 138 5.59 -3.35 -27.82
CA ASP A 138 4.89 -2.14 -27.39
C ASP A 138 4.98 -1.88 -25.89
N ILE A 139 5.74 -2.69 -25.14
CA ILE A 139 6.00 -2.47 -23.72
C ILE A 139 6.76 -1.15 -23.51
N SER A 140 6.32 -0.35 -22.55
CA SER A 140 7.07 0.87 -22.19
C SER A 140 8.32 0.55 -21.37
N THR A 141 9.28 1.47 -21.33
CA THR A 141 10.49 1.35 -20.49
C THR A 141 10.13 1.18 -19.01
N GLU A 142 9.11 1.88 -18.52
CA GLU A 142 8.63 1.78 -17.14
C GLU A 142 8.06 0.39 -16.84
N GLN A 143 7.22 -0.12 -17.75
CA GLN A 143 6.64 -1.45 -17.64
C GLN A 143 7.71 -2.55 -17.66
N LEU A 144 8.72 -2.43 -18.54
CA LEU A 144 9.82 -3.38 -18.62
C LEU A 144 10.69 -3.33 -17.36
N ALA A 145 11.00 -2.13 -16.85
CA ALA A 145 11.75 -1.97 -15.60
C ALA A 145 11.03 -2.64 -14.41
N GLY A 146 9.70 -2.55 -14.36
CA GLY A 146 8.88 -3.16 -13.31
C GLY A 146 8.92 -4.69 -13.27
N ILE A 147 9.31 -5.36 -14.36
CA ILE A 147 9.39 -6.82 -14.46
C ILE A 147 10.80 -7.35 -14.73
N PHE A 148 11.80 -6.46 -14.74
CA PHE A 148 13.14 -6.79 -15.22
C PHE A 148 13.79 -7.97 -14.48
N ASP A 149 13.53 -8.10 -13.18
CA ASP A 149 14.07 -9.17 -12.32
C ASP A 149 13.67 -10.59 -12.77
N ILE A 150 12.62 -10.74 -13.59
CA ILE A 150 12.17 -12.02 -14.13
C ILE A 150 12.45 -12.20 -15.62
N VAL A 151 13.07 -11.22 -16.29
CA VAL A 151 13.44 -11.35 -17.69
C VAL A 151 14.73 -12.18 -17.80
N GLU A 152 14.74 -13.16 -18.71
CA GLU A 152 15.95 -13.91 -19.03
C GLU A 152 16.94 -12.99 -19.74
N ASN A 153 18.03 -12.65 -19.06
CA ASN A 153 19.19 -12.04 -19.70
C ASN A 153 19.88 -13.13 -20.53
N ASN A 154 19.58 -13.20 -21.82
CA ASN A 154 20.52 -13.80 -22.76
C ASN A 154 21.72 -12.85 -22.84
N VAL A 155 22.73 -13.10 -22.02
CA VAL A 155 24.05 -12.50 -22.21
C VAL A 155 24.53 -12.98 -23.57
N TYR A 156 24.57 -12.07 -24.54
CA TYR A 156 25.19 -12.28 -25.85
C TYR A 156 26.71 -12.37 -25.71
#